data_AF-A0A742UHY4-F1
#
_entry.id   AF-A0A742UHY4-F1
#
_cell.length_a   1.000
_cell.length_b   1.000
_cell.length_c   1.000
_cell.angle_alpha   90.00
_cell.angle_beta   90.00
_cell.angle_gamma   90.00
#
_symmetry.space_group_name_H-M   'P 1'
#
loop_
_entity.id
_entity.type
_entity.pdbx_description
1 polymer ?
#
loop_
_entity_poly.entity_id
_entity_poly.type
_entity_poly.pdbx_seq_one_letter_code
_entity_poly.pdbx_strand_id
1 'polypeptide(L)'
;MDNNSNINDTWLVGLSVDVDGTEMMVYYLVSASDLSLAEAGVLEMGRTWWPSLKREDDRHRWEYPEGVVWFNSIILLDDVENAILRGLKFLDAWTVTGSTDAPVLRDEWGNDWRDITR
;
A
#
# COMPACT_ATOMS: atom_id res chain seq x y z
N MET A 1 3.39 29.01 16.83
CA MET A 1 4.05 28.38 15.67
C MET A 1 3.75 26.91 15.84
N ASP A 2 2.76 26.42 15.11
CA ASP A 2 2.22 25.09 15.30
C ASP A 2 3.25 24.05 14.85
N ASN A 3 3.37 23.01 15.66
CA ASN A 3 4.28 21.88 15.49
C ASN A 3 4.06 21.22 14.13
N ASN A 4 5.01 21.39 13.21
CA ASN A 4 5.07 20.55 12.01
C ASN A 4 5.62 19.17 12.40
N SER A 5 4.80 18.37 13.09
CA SER A 5 5.05 16.96 13.31
C SER A 5 5.09 16.27 11.95
N ASN A 6 6.29 15.99 11.44
CA ASN A 6 6.63 15.21 10.23
C ASN A 6 5.44 14.99 9.29
N ILE A 7 5.22 15.90 8.33
CA ILE A 7 4.22 15.70 7.29
C ILE A 7 4.71 14.52 6.45
N ASN A 8 4.10 13.37 6.66
CA ASN A 8 4.16 12.29 5.70
C ASN A 8 3.35 12.72 4.47
N ASP A 9 3.96 12.61 3.31
CA ASP A 9 3.25 12.70 2.04
C ASP A 9 2.27 11.53 1.93
N THR A 10 1.21 11.68 1.13
CA THR A 10 0.24 10.61 0.88
C THR A 10 0.16 10.30 -0.61
N TRP A 11 0.26 9.02 -0.93
CA TRP A 11 0.16 8.50 -2.27
C TRP A 11 -1.11 7.67 -2.44
N LEU A 12 -1.78 7.84 -3.58
CA LEU A 12 -2.76 6.88 -4.07
C LEU A 12 -2.02 5.75 -4.78
N VAL A 13 -2.15 4.54 -4.24
CA VAL A 13 -1.52 3.34 -4.77
C VAL A 13 -2.57 2.46 -5.42
N GLY A 14 -2.27 1.94 -6.61
CA GLY A 14 -3.09 0.96 -7.33
C GLY A 14 -2.35 -0.37 -7.47
N LEU A 15 -3.01 -1.46 -7.08
CA LEU A 15 -2.59 -2.85 -7.26
C LEU A 15 -3.66 -3.58 -8.06
N SER A 16 -3.28 -4.25 -9.13
CA SER A 16 -4.16 -5.20 -9.82
C SER A 16 -4.07 -6.56 -9.14
N VAL A 17 -5.21 -7.23 -9.03
CA VAL A 17 -5.36 -8.56 -8.45
C VAL A 17 -6.16 -9.41 -9.42
N ASP A 18 -5.64 -10.56 -9.81
CA ASP A 18 -6.34 -11.59 -10.56
C ASP A 18 -6.60 -12.80 -9.67
N VAL A 19 -7.87 -13.14 -9.48
CA VAL A 19 -8.33 -14.36 -8.81
C VAL A 19 -9.26 -15.10 -9.75
N ASP A 20 -8.96 -16.38 -10.03
CA ASP A 20 -9.74 -17.25 -10.91
C ASP A 20 -10.06 -16.63 -12.30
N GLY A 21 -9.12 -15.85 -12.86
CA GLY A 21 -9.25 -15.20 -14.16
C GLY A 21 -10.10 -13.92 -14.15
N THR A 22 -10.46 -13.43 -12.96
CA THR A 22 -11.14 -12.15 -12.78
C THR A 22 -10.16 -11.12 -12.24
N GLU A 23 -9.85 -10.13 -13.08
CA GLU A 23 -9.01 -9.01 -12.69
C GLU A 23 -9.82 -7.90 -12.00
N MET A 24 -9.32 -7.43 -10.86
CA MET A 24 -9.83 -6.30 -10.11
C MET A 24 -8.71 -5.33 -9.74
N MET A 25 -9.01 -4.04 -9.77
CA MET A 25 -8.08 -3.00 -9.32
C MET A 25 -8.42 -2.62 -7.88
N VAL A 26 -7.42 -2.66 -7.01
CA VAL A 26 -7.52 -2.27 -5.60
C VAL A 26 -6.69 -1.02 -5.37
N TYR A 27 -7.26 -0.07 -4.63
CA TYR A 27 -6.63 1.20 -4.33
C TYR A 27 -6.45 1.40 -2.84
N TYR A 28 -5.30 1.94 -2.45
CA TYR A 28 -4.97 2.29 -1.07
C TYR A 28 -4.44 3.72 -0.99
N LEU A 29 -4.68 4.36 0.15
CA LEU A 29 -3.93 5.55 0.53
C LEU A 29 -2.73 5.12 1.36
N VAL A 30 -1.53 5.45 0.91
CA VAL A 30 -0.28 5.13 1.61
C VAL A 30 0.38 6.42 2.04
N SER A 31 0.65 6.60 3.33
CA SER A 31 1.37 7.74 3.87
C SER A 31 2.76 7.33 4.34
N ALA A 32 3.80 8.06 3.97
CA ALA A 32 5.20 7.76 4.27
C ALA A 32 6.06 9.05 4.23
N SER A 33 7.31 8.98 4.66
CA SER A 33 8.22 10.14 4.67
C SER A 33 8.63 10.60 3.27
N ASP A 34 8.69 9.69 2.31
CA ASP A 34 9.15 9.91 0.94
C ASP A 34 8.68 8.77 0.03
N LEU A 35 8.84 8.96 -1.29
CA LEU A 35 8.42 7.99 -2.30
C LEU A 35 9.10 6.63 -2.11
N SER A 36 10.40 6.59 -1.76
CA SER A 36 11.14 5.34 -1.63
C SER A 36 10.59 4.49 -0.48
N LEU A 37 10.20 5.11 0.63
CA LEU A 37 9.56 4.39 1.73
C LEU A 37 8.12 3.98 1.37
N ALA A 38 7.38 4.81 0.65
CA ALA A 38 6.05 4.45 0.16
C ALA A 38 6.11 3.22 -0.77
N GLU A 39 7.00 3.23 -1.76
CA GLU A 39 7.25 2.10 -2.67
C GLU A 39 7.65 0.84 -1.90
N ALA A 40 8.59 0.95 -0.95
CA ALA A 40 8.98 -0.18 -0.11
C ALA A 40 7.78 -0.79 0.64
N GLY A 41 6.90 0.05 1.18
CA GLY A 41 5.66 -0.39 1.80
C GLY A 41 4.75 -1.16 0.84
N VAL A 42 4.56 -0.65 -0.38
CA VAL A 42 3.73 -1.31 -1.41
C VAL A 42 4.33 -2.64 -1.87
N LEU A 43 5.65 -2.70 -2.01
CA LEU A 43 6.35 -3.96 -2.31
C LEU A 43 6.12 -5.00 -1.20
N GLU A 44 6.15 -4.59 0.06
CA GLU A 44 5.85 -5.47 1.18
C GLU A 44 4.38 -5.90 1.19
N MET A 45 3.43 -5.01 0.89
CA MET A 45 2.02 -5.36 0.71
C MET A 45 1.87 -6.45 -0.36
N GLY A 46 2.52 -6.25 -1.52
CA GLY A 46 2.49 -7.20 -2.63
C GLY A 46 3.08 -8.56 -2.29
N ARG A 47 4.19 -8.61 -1.53
CA ARG A 47 4.87 -9.85 -1.05
C ARG A 47 4.13 -10.59 0.05
N THR A 48 3.27 -9.89 0.78
CA THR A 48 2.53 -10.42 1.92
C THR A 48 1.02 -10.42 1.69
N TRP A 49 0.59 -10.28 0.42
CA TRP A 49 -0.82 -10.24 0.06
C TRP A 49 -1.55 -11.51 0.48
N TRP A 50 -0.92 -12.66 0.27
CA TRP A 50 -1.34 -13.95 0.81
C TRP A 50 -0.18 -14.68 1.51
N PRO A 51 -0.46 -15.69 2.36
CA PRO A 51 0.58 -16.33 3.17
C PRO A 51 1.62 -17.14 2.39
N SER A 52 1.31 -17.57 1.16
CA SER A 52 2.11 -18.58 0.43
C SER A 52 2.65 -18.09 -0.91
N LEU A 53 3.52 -17.06 -0.88
CA LEU A 53 4.19 -16.54 -2.08
C LEU A 53 4.89 -17.67 -2.86
N LYS A 54 4.51 -17.85 -4.12
CA LYS A 54 5.11 -18.86 -5.01
C LYS A 54 6.23 -18.30 -5.84
N ARG A 55 6.03 -17.09 -6.36
CA ARG A 55 6.96 -16.45 -7.29
C ARG A 55 6.86 -14.94 -7.19
N GLU A 56 8.01 -14.29 -7.27
CA GLU A 56 8.13 -12.83 -7.40
C GLU A 56 8.85 -12.55 -8.73
N ASP A 57 8.20 -11.79 -9.61
CA ASP A 57 8.73 -11.35 -10.90
C ASP A 57 9.00 -9.85 -10.86
N ASP A 58 10.25 -9.48 -11.15
CA ASP A 58 10.75 -8.10 -11.24
C ASP A 58 10.36 -7.20 -10.05
N ARG A 59 10.04 -7.77 -8.89
CA ARG A 59 9.54 -7.11 -7.68
C ARG A 59 8.20 -6.37 -7.84
N HIS A 60 7.51 -6.48 -8.96
CA HIS A 60 6.25 -5.76 -9.19
C HIS A 60 5.08 -6.71 -9.42
N ARG A 61 5.33 -8.02 -9.42
CA ARG A 61 4.31 -9.05 -9.62
C ARG A 61 4.58 -10.24 -8.71
N TRP A 62 3.56 -10.68 -8.00
CA TRP A 62 3.61 -11.73 -7.00
C TRP A 62 2.54 -12.78 -7.29
N GLU A 63 2.98 -14.02 -7.49
CA GLU A 63 2.08 -15.16 -7.73
C GLU A 63 1.89 -15.97 -6.45
N TYR A 64 0.64 -16.38 -6.24
CA TYR A 64 0.17 -17.14 -5.10
C TYR A 64 -0.72 -18.29 -5.58
N PRO A 65 -1.01 -19.30 -4.72
CA PRO A 65 -2.04 -20.30 -5.02
C PRO A 65 -3.39 -19.70 -5.36
N GLU A 66 -3.76 -18.60 -4.69
CA GLU A 66 -5.04 -17.93 -4.79
C GLU A 66 -5.16 -17.05 -6.04
N GLY A 67 -4.04 -16.58 -6.60
CA GLY A 67 -4.06 -15.62 -7.69
C GLY A 67 -2.75 -14.89 -7.90
N VAL A 68 -2.82 -13.76 -8.59
CA VAL A 68 -1.67 -12.92 -8.92
C VAL A 68 -1.95 -11.48 -8.52
N VAL A 69 -0.96 -10.83 -7.93
CA VAL A 69 -1.00 -9.41 -7.59
C VAL A 69 0.10 -8.69 -8.35
N TRP A 70 -0.16 -7.51 -8.89
CA TRP A 70 0.89 -6.68 -9.46
C TRP A 70 0.69 -5.19 -9.21
N PHE A 71 1.82 -4.52 -9.02
CA PHE A 71 1.89 -3.08 -8.86
C PHE A 71 1.52 -2.38 -10.17
N ASN A 72 0.56 -1.45 -10.10
CA ASN A 72 0.06 -0.73 -11.26
C ASN A 72 0.43 0.76 -11.23
N SER A 73 0.19 1.45 -10.12
CA SER A 73 0.44 2.90 -10.02
C SER A 73 0.74 3.38 -8.60
N ILE A 74 1.53 4.45 -8.50
CA ILE A 74 1.72 5.26 -7.29
C ILE A 74 1.68 6.74 -7.69
N ILE A 75 0.78 7.51 -7.08
CA ILE A 75 0.53 8.90 -7.45
C ILE A 75 0.59 9.74 -6.18
N LEU A 76 1.51 10.71 -6.12
CA LEU A 76 1.56 11.66 -5.02
C LEU A 76 0.31 12.55 -5.07
N LEU A 77 -0.42 12.63 -3.97
CA LEU A 77 -1.60 13.46 -3.84
C LEU A 77 -1.23 14.82 -3.28
N ASP A 78 -1.88 15.86 -3.77
CA ASP A 78 -1.90 17.14 -3.06
C ASP A 78 -2.82 17.10 -1.83
N ASP A 79 -2.77 18.15 -1.00
CA ASP A 79 -3.57 18.25 0.23
C ASP A 79 -5.08 18.17 -0.04
N VAL A 80 -5.56 18.70 -1.17
CA VAL A 80 -6.98 18.74 -1.53
C VAL A 80 -7.44 17.36 -1.99
N GLU A 81 -6.68 16.70 -2.86
CA GLU A 81 -6.94 15.35 -3.33
C GLU A 81 -6.95 14.35 -2.15
N ASN A 82 -5.95 14.44 -1.27
CA ASN A 82 -5.87 13.62 -0.06
C ASN A 82 -7.08 13.85 0.86
N ALA A 83 -7.45 15.11 1.12
CA ALA A 83 -8.61 15.43 1.96
C ALA A 83 -9.92 14.88 1.37
N ILE A 84 -10.12 14.98 0.06
CA ILE A 84 -11.29 14.44 -0.64
C ILE A 84 -11.32 12.92 -0.52
N LEU A 85 -10.23 12.24 -0.90
CA LEU A 85 -10.18 10.77 -0.93
C LEU A 85 -10.32 10.16 0.47
N ARG A 86 -9.66 10.73 1.49
CA ARG A 86 -9.87 10.34 2.89
C ARG A 86 -11.31 10.60 3.36
N GLY A 87 -11.90 11.71 2.94
CA GLY A 87 -13.28 12.09 3.29
C GLY A 87 -14.34 11.11 2.77
N LEU A 88 -14.06 10.39 1.68
CA LEU A 88 -14.99 9.41 1.09
C LEU A 88 -15.04 8.08 1.84
N LYS A 89 -14.06 7.77 2.70
CA LYS A 89 -14.05 6.62 3.63
C LYS A 89 -14.27 5.24 2.99
N PHE A 90 -13.90 5.06 1.72
CA PHE A 90 -13.94 3.74 1.06
C PHE A 90 -12.54 3.16 0.79
N LEU A 91 -11.51 3.99 0.85
CA LEU A 91 -10.12 3.57 0.68
C LEU A 91 -9.52 3.28 2.06
N ASP A 92 -8.91 2.11 2.20
CA ASP A 92 -8.08 1.84 3.36
C ASP A 92 -6.83 2.70 3.32
N ALA A 93 -6.44 3.22 4.49
CA ALA A 93 -5.32 4.12 4.65
C ALA A 93 -4.24 3.51 5.53
N TRP A 94 -3.02 3.49 5.02
CA TRP A 94 -1.86 2.83 5.62
C TRP A 94 -0.74 3.83 5.82
N THR A 95 -0.10 3.80 6.98
CA THR A 95 1.12 4.56 7.26
C THR A 95 2.32 3.61 7.20
N VAL A 96 3.30 3.94 6.37
CA VAL A 96 4.56 3.23 6.26
C VAL A 96 5.63 3.93 7.09
N THR A 97 6.25 3.16 7.96
CA THR A 97 7.34 3.59 8.83
C THR A 97 8.50 2.60 8.76
N GLY A 98 9.59 2.85 9.50
CA GLY A 98 10.76 1.98 9.52
C GLY A 98 11.80 2.39 8.46
N SER A 99 12.32 1.42 7.73
CA SER A 99 13.29 1.63 6.63
C SER A 99 12.81 0.97 5.34
N THR A 100 13.43 1.31 4.22
CA THR A 100 13.11 0.70 2.91
C THR A 100 13.37 -0.81 2.87
N ASP A 101 14.27 -1.33 3.72
CA ASP A 101 14.57 -2.76 3.81
C ASP A 101 13.63 -3.52 4.77
N ALA A 102 12.98 -2.79 5.68
CA ALA A 102 12.07 -3.34 6.68
C ALA A 102 10.91 -2.36 6.93
N PRO A 103 10.06 -2.14 5.91
CA PRO A 103 8.92 -1.24 6.05
C PRO A 103 7.88 -1.85 6.98
N VAL A 104 7.23 -1.01 7.78
CA VAL A 104 6.15 -1.41 8.68
C VAL A 104 4.89 -0.64 8.28
N LEU A 105 3.85 -1.38 7.91
CA LEU A 105 2.58 -0.84 7.47
C LEU A 105 1.53 -0.96 8.57
N ARG A 106 0.96 0.18 8.97
CA ARG A 106 -0.10 0.22 9.98
C ARG A 106 -1.29 1.06 9.53
N ASP A 107 -2.49 0.62 9.87
CA ASP A 107 -3.70 1.43 9.69
C ASP A 107 -3.81 2.53 10.76
N GLU A 108 -4.91 3.30 10.72
CA GLU A 108 -5.16 4.38 11.68
C GLU A 108 -5.40 3.90 13.12
N TRP A 109 -5.68 2.60 13.32
CA TRP A 109 -5.84 1.97 14.62
C TRP A 109 -4.56 1.27 15.11
N GLY A 110 -3.50 1.27 14.29
CA GLY A 110 -2.22 0.66 14.59
C GLY A 110 -2.12 -0.83 14.29
N ASN A 111 -3.11 -1.43 13.61
CA ASN A 111 -3.05 -2.82 13.20
C ASN A 111 -2.05 -3.00 12.06
N ASP A 112 -1.33 -4.12 12.04
CA ASP A 112 -0.38 -4.43 10.97
C ASP A 112 -1.13 -4.90 9.72
N TRP A 113 -0.65 -4.49 8.54
CA TRP A 113 -1.18 -4.95 7.25
C TRP A 113 -1.41 -6.45 7.18
N ARG A 114 -0.45 -7.22 7.71
CA ARG A 114 -0.44 -8.69 7.66
C ARG A 114 -1.51 -9.33 8.54
N ASP A 115 -2.11 -8.57 9.45
CA ASP A 115 -3.17 -9.06 10.33
C ASP A 115 -4.56 -8.96 9.68
N ILE A 116 -4.70 -8.15 8.63
CA ILE A 116 -6.00 -7.81 8.02
C ILE A 116 -6.19 -8.55 6.68
N THR A 117 -5.10 -8.92 6.00
CA THR A 117 -5.16 -9.69 4.75
C THR A 117 -5.42 -11.18 5.00
N ARG A 118 -6.58 -11.66 4.53
CA ARG A 118 -6.88 -13.09 4.35
C ARG A 118 -7.72 -13.29 3.09
#